data_AF-A0A1H0HRG0-F1
#
_entry.id   AF-A0A1H0HRG0-F1
#
_cell.length_a   1.000
_cell.length_b   1.000
_cell.length_c   1.000
_cell.angle_alpha   90.00
_cell.angle_beta   90.00
_cell.angle_gamma   90.00
#
_symmetry.space_group_name_H-M   'P 1'
#
loop_
_entity.id
_entity.type
_entity.pdbx_description
1 polymer ?
#
loop_
_entity_poly.entity_id
_entity_poly.type
_entity_poly.pdbx_seq_one_letter_code
_entity_poly.pdbx_strand_id
1 'polypeptide(L)'
;MKKTLKEMVQVTLLATSLMAVAIGCKKEKIEPEKEVLSAPEKETEVETLTIFFAKLINVQPSDIQYNKETEQFSLWGVDQVKKDELMKMHENSIKEQELRMQENSKNQAL
;
A
#
# COMPACT_ATOMS: atom_id res chain seq x y z
N MET A 1 13.23 -19.30 -61.09
CA MET A 1 12.19 -18.71 -60.21
C MET A 1 11.84 -19.62 -59.02
N LYS A 2 12.81 -19.99 -58.16
CA LYS A 2 12.55 -20.86 -56.98
C LYS A 2 13.19 -20.36 -55.67
N LYS A 3 13.92 -19.24 -55.70
CA LYS A 3 14.61 -18.68 -54.52
C LYS A 3 13.80 -17.58 -53.81
N THR A 4 12.96 -16.84 -54.52
CA THR A 4 12.15 -15.75 -53.96
C THR A 4 10.93 -16.23 -53.17
N LEU A 5 10.49 -17.48 -53.36
CA LEU A 5 9.35 -18.04 -52.63
C LEU A 5 9.71 -18.45 -51.20
N LYS A 6 10.99 -18.78 -50.95
CA LYS A 6 11.45 -19.31 -49.65
C LYS A 6 11.57 -18.22 -48.59
N GLU A 7 11.94 -17.00 -48.99
CA GLU A 7 12.09 -15.87 -48.07
C GLU A 7 10.75 -15.22 -47.71
N MET A 8 9.76 -15.24 -48.61
CA MET A 8 8.41 -14.74 -48.32
C MET A 8 7.67 -15.59 -47.26
N VAL A 9 7.90 -16.91 -47.27
CA VAL A 9 7.29 -17.83 -46.29
C VAL A 9 7.89 -17.62 -44.89
N GLN A 10 9.18 -17.30 -44.80
CA GLN A 10 9.86 -17.12 -43.51
C GLN A 10 9.46 -15.82 -42.80
N VAL A 11 9.20 -14.74 -43.55
CA VAL A 11 8.74 -13.46 -42.98
C VAL A 11 7.29 -13.56 -42.50
N THR A 12 6.45 -14.35 -43.17
CA THR A 12 5.05 -14.55 -42.77
C THR A 12 4.91 -15.42 -41.50
N LEU A 13 5.88 -16.31 -41.25
CA LEU A 13 5.90 -17.18 -40.06
C LEU A 13 6.36 -16.48 -38.78
N LEU A 14 7.08 -15.36 -38.89
CA LEU A 14 7.52 -14.54 -37.76
C LEU A 14 6.47 -13.51 -37.33
N ALA A 15 5.55 -13.12 -38.21
CA ALA A 15 4.48 -12.17 -37.90
C ALA A 15 3.28 -12.79 -37.17
N THR A 16 3.12 -14.13 -37.21
CA THR A 16 1.98 -14.83 -36.61
C THR A 16 2.19 -15.31 -35.17
N SER A 17 3.40 -15.15 -34.60
CA SER A 17 3.68 -15.54 -33.20
C SER A 17 3.26 -14.51 -32.15
N LEU A 18 2.85 -13.30 -32.56
CA LEU A 18 2.47 -12.21 -31.65
C LEU A 18 0.96 -12.12 -31.35
N MET A 19 0.12 -13.02 -31.91
CA MET A 19 -1.34 -12.91 -31.81
C MET A 19 -2.02 -13.95 -30.90
N ALA A 20 -1.26 -14.71 -30.13
CA ALA A 20 -1.79 -15.80 -29.29
C ALA A 20 -1.87 -15.48 -27.78
N VAL A 21 -2.17 -14.22 -27.41
CA VAL A 21 -2.48 -13.88 -25.99
C VAL A 21 -3.73 -13.00 -25.88
N ALA A 22 -4.80 -13.35 -26.59
CA ALA A 22 -6.09 -12.68 -26.45
C ALA A 22 -7.28 -13.64 -26.37
N ILE A 23 -7.07 -14.90 -25.99
CA ILE A 23 -8.17 -15.84 -25.76
C ILE A 23 -8.42 -15.95 -24.26
N GLY A 24 -9.18 -14.97 -23.77
CA GLY A 24 -10.25 -15.21 -22.81
C GLY A 24 -9.84 -15.68 -21.42
N CYS A 25 -9.48 -14.73 -20.55
CA CYS A 25 -10.03 -14.77 -19.20
C CYS A 25 -11.55 -14.80 -19.35
N LYS A 26 -12.16 -15.99 -19.30
CA LYS A 26 -13.56 -16.10 -18.91
C LYS A 26 -13.62 -15.48 -17.52
N LYS A 27 -14.14 -14.26 -17.42
CA LYS A 27 -14.63 -13.72 -16.16
C LYS A 27 -15.74 -14.66 -15.75
N GLU A 28 -15.39 -15.64 -14.94
CA GLU A 28 -16.36 -16.32 -14.10
C GLU A 28 -17.08 -15.21 -13.35
N LYS A 29 -18.35 -15.05 -13.67
CA LYS A 29 -19.24 -14.14 -12.96
C LYS A 29 -19.51 -14.84 -11.64
N ILE A 30 -18.51 -14.82 -10.76
CA ILE A 30 -18.68 -15.10 -9.36
C ILE A 30 -19.61 -13.98 -8.91
N GLU A 31 -20.89 -14.30 -8.75
CA GLU A 31 -21.80 -13.44 -7.99
C GLU A 31 -21.06 -13.10 -6.71
N PRO A 32 -20.92 -11.81 -6.34
CA PRO A 32 -20.38 -11.49 -5.04
C PRO A 32 -21.35 -12.11 -4.03
N GLU A 33 -20.91 -13.21 -3.44
CA GLU A 33 -21.39 -13.71 -2.18
C GLU A 33 -21.50 -12.48 -1.28
N LYS A 34 -22.72 -12.16 -0.88
CA LYS A 34 -23.02 -11.04 -0.02
C LYS A 34 -22.43 -11.34 1.35
N GLU A 35 -21.14 -11.13 1.50
CA GLU A 35 -20.48 -11.32 2.77
C GLU A 35 -19.53 -10.16 3.08
N VAL A 36 -19.96 -9.50 4.15
CA VAL A 36 -19.21 -8.67 5.09
C VAL A 36 -18.80 -7.28 4.59
N LEU A 37 -19.66 -6.32 4.92
CA LEU A 37 -19.30 -4.98 5.42
C LEU A 37 -17.83 -4.60 5.15
N SER A 38 -17.58 -3.91 4.03
CA SER A 38 -16.36 -3.14 3.88
C SER A 38 -16.29 -2.10 5.01
N ALA A 39 -15.52 -2.40 6.05
CA ALA A 39 -15.08 -1.42 7.02
C ALA A 39 -14.15 -0.41 6.29
N PRO A 40 -14.21 0.89 6.63
CA PRO A 40 -13.36 1.91 6.02
C PRO A 40 -11.95 1.83 6.63
N GLU A 41 -11.17 0.80 6.30
CA GLU A 41 -9.87 0.54 6.97
C GLU A 41 -8.72 1.47 6.55
N LYS A 42 -8.84 2.20 5.43
CA LYS A 42 -7.74 3.06 4.92
C LYS A 42 -7.76 4.50 5.42
N GLU A 43 -8.94 5.04 5.75
CA GLU A 43 -9.04 6.41 6.29
C GLU A 43 -8.69 6.43 7.77
N THR A 44 -9.04 5.38 8.51
CA THR A 44 -8.70 5.21 9.93
C THR A 44 -7.19 5.12 10.17
N GLU A 45 -6.43 4.54 9.24
CA GLU A 45 -4.97 4.43 9.34
C GLU A 45 -4.29 5.81 9.24
N VAL A 46 -4.66 6.62 8.25
CA VAL A 46 -4.07 7.97 8.06
C VAL A 46 -4.43 8.89 9.21
N GLU A 47 -5.67 8.83 9.70
CA GLU A 47 -6.11 9.61 10.86
C GLU A 47 -5.31 9.25 12.12
N THR A 48 -5.12 7.96 12.38
CA THR A 48 -4.32 7.46 13.50
C THR A 48 -2.88 7.97 13.41
N LEU A 49 -2.26 7.86 12.24
CA LEU A 49 -0.90 8.36 12.01
C LEU A 49 -0.81 9.89 12.13
N THR A 50 -1.83 10.62 11.70
CA THR A 50 -1.90 12.08 11.85
C THR A 50 -1.90 12.47 13.32
N ILE A 51 -2.74 11.82 14.15
CA ILE A 51 -2.81 12.07 15.59
C ILE A 51 -1.50 11.71 16.27
N PHE A 52 -0.92 10.56 15.92
CA PHE A 52 0.37 10.12 16.45
C PHE A 52 1.47 11.14 16.13
N PHE A 53 1.56 11.61 14.88
CA PHE A 53 2.57 12.57 14.46
C PHE A 53 2.37 13.93 15.12
N ALA A 54 1.11 14.41 15.20
CA ALA A 54 0.76 15.65 15.90
C ALA A 54 1.24 15.64 17.36
N LYS A 55 1.02 14.51 18.05
CA LYS A 55 1.48 14.31 19.42
C LYS A 55 3.00 14.27 19.52
N LEU A 56 3.68 13.63 18.59
CA LEU A 56 5.14 13.51 18.57
C LEU A 56 5.83 14.88 18.47
N ILE A 57 5.30 15.79 17.66
CA ILE A 57 5.87 17.13 17.43
C ILE A 57 5.14 18.26 18.17
N ASN A 58 4.16 17.92 19.03
CA ASN A 58 3.38 18.84 19.85
C ASN A 58 2.67 19.96 19.04
N VAL A 59 1.92 19.56 18.01
CA VAL A 59 1.05 20.44 17.21
C VAL A 59 -0.38 19.89 17.17
N GLN A 60 -1.32 20.63 16.59
CA GLN A 60 -2.67 20.12 16.40
C GLN A 60 -2.75 19.19 15.19
N PRO A 61 -3.54 18.11 15.22
CA PRO A 61 -3.76 17.24 14.06
C PRO A 61 -4.26 17.98 12.82
N SER A 62 -5.01 19.08 13.00
CA SER A 62 -5.50 19.93 11.92
C SER A 62 -4.41 20.66 11.15
N ASP A 63 -3.22 20.80 11.74
CA ASP A 63 -2.07 21.47 11.09
C ASP A 63 -1.30 20.51 10.17
N ILE A 64 -1.58 19.20 10.27
CA ILE A 64 -0.93 18.15 9.51
C ILE A 64 -1.78 17.77 8.31
N GLN A 65 -1.15 17.70 7.15
CA GLN A 65 -1.81 17.30 5.91
C GLN A 65 -1.12 16.06 5.32
N TYR A 66 -1.93 15.10 4.91
CA TYR A 66 -1.45 13.91 4.21
C TYR A 66 -1.63 14.07 2.69
N ASN A 67 -0.53 14.01 1.95
CA ASN A 67 -0.53 14.00 0.51
C ASN A 67 -0.58 12.55 0.01
N LYS A 68 -1.70 12.16 -0.63
CA LYS A 68 -1.91 10.80 -1.16
C LYS A 68 -1.02 10.46 -2.36
N GLU A 69 -0.55 11.45 -3.12
CA GLU A 69 0.27 11.23 -4.31
C GLU A 69 1.73 10.94 -3.94
N THR A 70 2.25 11.66 -2.94
CA THR A 70 3.63 11.49 -2.46
C THR A 70 3.74 10.55 -1.25
N GLU A 71 2.60 10.16 -0.67
CA GLU A 71 2.49 9.38 0.57
C GLU A 71 3.25 10.02 1.74
N GLN A 72 3.17 11.35 1.87
CA GLN A 72 3.87 12.12 2.90
C GLN A 72 2.93 12.90 3.80
N PHE A 73 3.33 13.04 5.06
CA PHE A 73 2.76 13.96 6.02
C PHE A 73 3.54 15.27 5.96
N SER A 74 2.82 16.37 5.91
CA SER A 74 3.35 17.72 5.76
C SER A 74 2.81 18.63 6.88
N LEU A 75 3.64 19.58 7.29
CA LEU A 75 3.29 20.60 8.27
C LEU A 75 3.46 21.97 7.61
N TRP A 76 2.39 22.76 7.60
CA TRP A 76 2.36 24.09 6.97
C TRP A 76 2.90 24.12 5.53
N GLY A 77 2.59 23.07 4.75
CA GLY A 77 2.98 22.94 3.35
C GLY A 77 4.40 22.41 3.12
N VAL A 78 5.11 22.00 4.17
CA VAL A 78 6.45 21.39 4.07
C VAL A 78 6.37 19.90 4.39
N ASP A 79 6.77 19.06 3.45
CA ASP A 79 6.88 17.61 3.63
C ASP A 79 7.84 17.27 4.78
N GLN A 80 7.42 16.39 5.70
CA GLN A 80 8.18 16.04 6.89
C GLN A 80 8.59 14.57 6.89
N VAL A 81 7.63 13.66 6.71
CA VAL A 81 7.83 12.22 6.89
C VAL A 81 6.93 11.42 5.96
N LYS A 82 7.45 10.32 5.44
CA LYS A 82 6.67 9.38 4.63
C LYS A 82 5.75 8.53 5.51
N LYS A 83 4.64 8.07 4.93
CA LYS A 83 3.65 7.25 5.64
C LYS A 83 4.27 5.97 6.19
N ASP A 84 5.06 5.26 5.39
CA ASP A 84 5.65 3.99 5.79
C ASP A 84 6.65 4.14 6.94
N GLU A 85 7.39 5.24 6.95
CA GLU A 85 8.31 5.59 8.03
C GLU A 85 7.56 5.92 9.32
N LEU A 86 6.53 6.76 9.24
CA LEU A 86 5.72 7.13 10.40
C LEU A 86 4.97 5.92 10.97
N MET A 87 4.52 4.99 10.12
CA MET A 87 3.91 3.74 10.51
C MET A 87 4.88 2.85 11.31
N LYS A 88 6.14 2.71 10.86
CA LYS A 88 7.17 1.99 11.61
C LYS A 88 7.45 2.62 12.97
N MET A 89 7.48 3.95 13.04
CA MET A 89 7.64 4.67 14.31
C MET A 89 6.48 4.39 15.27
N HIS A 90 5.25 4.40 14.76
CA HIS A 90 4.05 4.10 15.53
C HIS A 90 4.06 2.66 16.08
N GLU A 91 4.35 1.67 15.23
CA GLU A 91 4.48 0.26 15.64
C GLU A 91 5.55 0.06 16.71
N ASN A 92 6.71 0.70 16.56
CA ASN A 92 7.79 0.64 17.54
C ASN A 92 7.37 1.26 18.88
N SER A 93 6.66 2.40 18.84
CA SER A 93 6.13 3.04 20.05
C SER A 93 5.15 2.13 20.79
N ILE A 94 4.29 1.39 20.09
CA ILE A 94 3.35 0.46 20.73
C ILE A 94 4.12 -0.68 21.40
N LYS A 95 5.06 -1.31 20.69
CA LYS A 95 5.88 -2.40 21.24
C LYS A 95 6.64 -1.97 22.49
N GLU A 96 7.19 -0.76 22.49
CA GLU A 96 7.91 -0.24 23.66
C GLU A 96 6.98 -0.02 24.87
N GLN A 97 5.75 0.46 24.64
CA GLN A 97 4.75 0.61 25.70
C GLN A 97 4.35 -0.74 26.29
N GLU A 98 4.14 -1.75 25.46
CA GLU A 98 3.82 -3.12 25.90
C GLU A 98 4.93 -3.71 26.76
N LEU A 99 6.19 -3.58 26.33
CA LEU A 99 7.35 -4.04 27.10
C LEU A 99 7.41 -3.35 28.48
N ARG A 100 7.24 -2.02 28.54
CA ARG A 100 7.22 -1.27 29.80
C ARG A 100 6.10 -1.72 30.73
N MET A 101 4.91 -2.02 30.19
CA MET A 101 3.79 -2.54 31.00
C MET A 101 4.08 -3.95 31.57
N GLN A 102 4.73 -4.81 30.79
CA GLN A 102 5.14 -6.15 31.25
C GLN A 102 6.24 -6.11 32.31
N GLU A 103 7.17 -5.17 32.22
CA GLU A 103 8.20 -4.97 33.25
C GLU A 103 7.59 -4.45 34.55
N ASN A 104 6.69 -3.46 34.45
CA ASN A 104 6.01 -2.90 35.61
C ASN A 104 5.13 -3.93 36.34
N SER A 105 4.46 -4.83 35.61
CA SER A 105 3.64 -5.87 36.23
C SER A 105 4.47 -6.94 36.95
N LYS A 106 5.65 -7.29 36.43
CA LYS A 106 6.59 -8.20 37.09
C LYS A 106 7.14 -7.61 38.40
N ASN A 107 7.45 -6.32 38.41
CA ASN A 107 7.99 -5.64 39.59
C ASN A 107 6.96 -5.44 40.71
N GLN A 108 5.66 -5.47 40.41
CA GLN A 108 4.59 -5.38 41.42
C GLN A 108 4.18 -6.73 42.02
N ALA A 109 4.65 -7.84 41.44
CA ALA A 109 4.37 -9.20 41.90
C ALA A 109 5.43 -9.77 42.86
N LEU A 110 6.46 -8.98 43.19
CA LEU A 110 7.54 -9.27 44.15
C LEU A 110 7.34 -8.44 45.42
#